data_AF-A0AAV4I794-F1
#
_entry.id   AF-A0AAV4I794-F1
#
_cell.length_a   1.000
_cell.length_b   1.000
_cell.length_c   1.000
_cell.angle_alpha   90.00
_cell.angle_beta   90.00
_cell.angle_gamma   90.00
#
_symmetry.space_group_name_H-M   'P 1'
#
loop_
_entity.id
_entity.type
_entity.pdbx_description
1 polymer ?
#
loop_
_entity_poly.entity_id
_entity_poly.type
_entity_poly.pdbx_seq_one_letter_code
_entity_poly.pdbx_strand_id
1 'polypeptide(L)'
;MAPLRISFLIRSVYDLLPSNANLVHWGKKADPTCLLCHGRQTTEHVLSSCKVALSQGRYTWRHNRVLQELASVISTAKGQSNLPSPSLTIFTTESGAKKRAAGRLR
;
A
#
# COMPACT_ATOMS: atom_id res chain seq x y z
N MET A 1 -13.34 19.07 -5.44
CA MET A 1 -13.06 17.61 -5.52
C MET A 1 -12.28 17.36 -6.81
N ALA A 2 -11.03 16.91 -6.77
CA ALA A 2 -10.27 16.72 -8.01
C ALA A 2 -10.92 15.60 -8.86
N PRO A 3 -11.32 15.85 -10.12
CA PRO A 3 -12.08 14.90 -10.97
C PRO A 3 -11.36 13.56 -11.18
N LEU A 4 -10.05 13.54 -10.98
CA LEU A 4 -9.20 12.35 -11.08
C LEU A 4 -9.44 11.33 -9.95
N ARG A 5 -9.90 11.76 -8.77
CA ARG A 5 -10.11 10.85 -7.62
C ARG A 5 -11.36 9.98 -7.79
N ILE A 6 -12.46 10.59 -8.22
CA ILE A 6 -13.72 9.89 -8.43
C ILE A 6 -13.58 8.91 -9.60
N SER A 7 -12.96 9.35 -10.70
CA SER A 7 -12.72 8.48 -11.86
C SER A 7 -11.82 7.29 -11.52
N PHE A 8 -10.77 7.48 -10.71
CA PHE A 8 -9.95 6.38 -10.19
C PHE A 8 -10.80 5.38 -9.39
N LEU A 9 -11.61 5.86 -8.44
CA LEU A 9 -12.42 5.01 -7.58
C LEU A 9 -13.38 4.14 -8.39
N ILE A 10 -14.15 4.76 -9.29
CA ILE A 10 -15.10 4.05 -10.15
C ILE A 10 -14.37 2.98 -10.97
N ARG A 11 -13.27 3.36 -11.64
CA ARG A 11 -12.49 2.40 -12.45
C ARG A 11 -11.87 1.29 -11.61
N SER A 12 -11.54 1.55 -10.34
CA SER A 12 -10.97 0.53 -9.44
C SER A 12 -11.96 -0.53 -9.01
N VAL A 13 -13.22 -0.14 -8.83
CA VAL A 13 -14.30 -1.06 -8.49
C VAL A 13 -14.65 -1.96 -9.68
N TYR A 14 -14.67 -1.40 -10.89
CA TYR A 14 -15.04 -2.13 -12.11
C TYR A 14 -13.86 -2.77 -12.87
N ASP A 15 -12.67 -2.87 -12.25
CA ASP A 15 -11.44 -3.40 -12.89
C ASP A 15 -11.14 -2.76 -14.26
N LEU A 16 -11.31 -1.45 -14.37
CA LEU A 16 -11.05 -0.67 -15.59
C LEU A 16 -9.71 0.09 -15.53
N LEU A 17 -8.87 -0.20 -14.53
CA LEU A 17 -7.53 0.39 -14.45
C LEU A 17 -6.59 -0.25 -15.47
N PRO A 18 -5.51 0.43 -15.86
CA PRO A 18 -4.46 -0.14 -16.69
C PRO A 18 -3.59 -1.14 -15.91
N SER A 19 -4.20 -2.23 -15.43
CA SER A 19 -3.49 -3.42 -14.91
C SER A 19 -2.87 -4.19 -16.07
N ASN A 20 -1.81 -4.99 -15.86
CA ASN A 20 -1.23 -5.75 -16.98
C ASN A 20 -2.24 -6.72 -17.59
N ALA A 21 -3.14 -7.29 -16.79
CA ALA A 21 -4.24 -8.11 -17.29
C ALA A 21 -5.14 -7.34 -18.27
N ASN A 22 -5.51 -6.10 -17.93
CA ASN A 22 -6.35 -5.26 -18.79
C ASN A 22 -5.58 -4.74 -20.00
N LEU A 23 -4.30 -4.41 -19.85
CA LEU A 23 -3.46 -4.00 -20.97
C LEU A 23 -3.30 -5.10 -22.01
N VAL A 24 -3.22 -6.37 -21.58
CA VAL A 24 -3.25 -7.51 -22.50
C VAL A 24 -4.60 -7.65 -23.17
N HIS A 25 -5.69 -7.50 -22.41
CA HIS A 25 -7.05 -7.53 -22.95
C HIS A 25 -7.28 -6.42 -24.00
N TRP A 26 -6.68 -5.24 -23.81
CA TRP A 26 -6.74 -4.13 -24.75
C TRP A 26 -5.72 -4.22 -25.89
N GLY A 27 -4.96 -5.31 -26.00
CA GLY A 27 -3.94 -5.49 -27.04
C GLY A 27 -2.74 -4.54 -26.91
N LYS A 28 -2.53 -3.92 -25.74
CA LYS A 28 -1.43 -2.98 -25.47
C LYS A 28 -0.19 -3.64 -24.87
N LYS A 29 -0.31 -4.87 -24.37
CA LYS A 29 0.78 -5.65 -23.79
C LYS A 29 0.64 -7.12 -24.17
N ALA A 30 1.75 -7.84 -24.25
CA ALA A 30 1.75 -9.28 -24.56
C ALA A 30 1.50 -10.17 -23.33
N ASP A 31 2.01 -9.76 -22.16
CA ASP A 31 2.02 -10.61 -20.96
C ASP A 31 1.36 -9.92 -19.74
N PRO A 32 0.40 -10.59 -19.06
CA PRO A 32 -0.27 -10.05 -17.88
C PRO A 32 0.53 -10.25 -16.58
N THR A 33 1.77 -10.74 -16.62
CA THR A 33 2.56 -11.02 -15.39
C THR A 33 2.86 -9.79 -14.53
N CYS A 34 2.85 -9.99 -13.22
CA CYS A 34 3.33 -9.05 -12.21
C CYS A 34 4.86 -9.04 -12.18
N LEU A 35 5.46 -7.86 -12.16
CA LEU A 35 6.91 -7.69 -12.06
C LEU A 35 7.49 -8.10 -10.70
N LEU A 36 6.66 -8.22 -9.67
CA LEU A 36 7.11 -8.56 -8.31
C LEU A 36 7.02 -10.06 -8.05
N CYS A 37 5.86 -10.65 -8.30
CA CYS A 37 5.59 -12.04 -7.94
C CYS A 37 5.41 -12.97 -9.15
N HIS A 38 5.54 -12.47 -10.37
CA HIS A 38 5.38 -13.21 -11.64
C HIS A 38 4.02 -13.90 -11.82
N GLY A 39 3.02 -13.60 -10.98
CA GLY A 39 1.64 -14.05 -11.13
C GLY A 39 0.83 -13.13 -12.04
N ARG A 40 -0.41 -13.48 -12.36
CA ARG A 40 -1.30 -12.63 -13.17
C ARG A 40 -1.62 -11.32 -12.42
N GLN A 41 -1.31 -10.17 -13.03
CA GLN A 41 -1.49 -8.84 -12.44
C GLN A 41 -2.83 -8.22 -12.86
N THR A 42 -3.89 -8.53 -12.10
CA THR A 42 -5.18 -7.84 -12.12
C THR A 42 -5.14 -6.55 -11.29
N THR A 43 -6.20 -5.72 -11.33
CA THR A 43 -6.29 -4.55 -10.45
C THR A 43 -6.31 -4.96 -8.97
N GLU A 44 -7.07 -5.99 -8.62
CA GLU A 44 -7.09 -6.57 -7.27
C GLU A 44 -5.70 -7.03 -6.81
N HIS A 45 -4.96 -7.70 -7.70
CA HIS A 45 -3.59 -8.13 -7.42
C HIS A 45 -2.69 -6.97 -7.00
N VAL A 46 -2.73 -5.85 -7.73
CA VAL A 46 -1.91 -4.67 -7.41
C VAL A 46 -2.37 -4.00 -6.12
N LEU A 47 -3.67 -3.96 -5.86
CA LEU A 47 -4.23 -3.21 -4.74
C LEU A 47 -4.15 -3.96 -3.41
N SER A 48 -4.31 -5.28 -3.39
CA SER A 48 -4.43 -6.06 -2.14
C SER A 48 -3.80 -7.46 -2.16
N SER A 49 -3.68 -8.11 -3.32
CA SER A 49 -3.49 -9.58 -3.37
C SER A 49 -2.08 -10.03 -3.81
N CYS A 50 -1.12 -9.13 -3.96
CA CYS A 50 0.25 -9.49 -4.34
C CYS A 50 1.05 -10.02 -3.12
N LYS A 51 1.40 -11.31 -3.16
CA LYS A 51 2.16 -12.01 -2.09
C LYS A 51 3.52 -11.34 -1.78
N VAL A 52 4.23 -10.90 -2.82
CA VAL A 52 5.53 -10.23 -2.66
C VAL A 52 5.34 -8.83 -2.08
N ALA A 53 4.33 -8.08 -2.53
CA ALA A 53 4.03 -6.76 -1.96
C ALA A 53 3.62 -6.85 -0.48
N LEU A 54 2.86 -7.90 -0.12
CA LEU A 54 2.46 -8.19 1.25
C LEU A 54 3.67 -8.51 2.13
N SER A 55 4.49 -9.48 1.73
CA SER A 55 5.69 -9.89 2.50
C SER A 55 6.74 -8.77 2.64
N GLN A 56 6.86 -7.90 1.64
CA GLN A 56 7.73 -6.72 1.71
C GLN A 56 7.13 -5.55 2.53
N GLY A 57 5.92 -5.70 3.07
CA GLY A 57 5.27 -4.64 3.88
C GLY A 57 4.84 -3.41 3.07
N ARG A 58 4.70 -3.50 1.74
CA ARG A 58 4.36 -2.34 0.89
C ARG A 58 2.96 -1.81 1.17
N TYR A 59 2.01 -2.71 1.47
CA TYR A 59 0.65 -2.31 1.85
C TYR A 59 0.65 -1.56 3.19
N THR A 60 1.38 -2.09 4.18
CA THR A 60 1.61 -1.43 5.46
C THR A 60 2.18 -0.03 5.28
N TRP A 61 3.21 0.14 4.44
CA TRP A 61 3.79 1.45 4.16
C TRP A 61 2.75 2.42 3.56
N ARG A 62 2.00 1.98 2.54
CA ARG A 62 0.94 2.81 1.92
C ARG A 62 -0.12 3.23 2.93
N HIS A 63 -0.59 2.30 3.77
CA HIS A 63 -1.60 2.58 4.78
C HIS A 63 -1.09 3.50 5.87
N ASN A 64 0.11 3.25 6.40
CA ASN A 64 0.73 4.12 7.40
C ASN A 64 0.95 5.54 6.85
N ARG A 65 1.31 5.69 5.56
CA ARG A 65 1.45 7.01 4.96
C ARG A 65 0.14 7.79 4.94
N VAL A 66 -0.97 7.14 4.55
CA VAL A 66 -2.29 7.80 4.57
C VAL A 66 -2.68 8.19 5.99
N LEU A 67 -2.43 7.33 6.97
CA LEU A 67 -2.74 7.61 8.38
C LEU A 67 -1.87 8.74 8.95
N GLN A 68 -0.60 8.85 8.55
CA GLN A 68 0.27 9.96 8.92
C GLN A 68 -0.26 11.29 8.39
N GLU A 69 -0.70 11.34 7.13
CA GLU A 69 -1.29 12.56 6.56
C GLU A 69 -2.58 12.96 7.30
N LEU A 70 -3.45 11.98 7.61
CA LEU A 70 -4.66 12.24 8.39
C LEU A 70 -4.33 12.74 9.81
N ALA A 71 -3.36 12.14 10.48
CA ALA A 71 -2.91 12.57 11.79
C ALA A 71 -2.32 13.98 11.78
N SER A 72 -1.59 14.35 10.72
CA SER A 72 -1.04 15.69 10.51
C SER A 72 -2.14 16.74 10.40
N VAL A 73 -3.15 16.48 9.56
CA VAL A 73 -4.31 17.39 9.38
C VAL A 73 -5.08 17.57 10.69
N ILE A 74 -5.32 16.48 11.43
CA ILE A 74 -6.03 16.53 12.71
C ILE A 74 -5.23 17.28 13.78
N SER A 75 -3.92 17.07 13.86
CA SER A 75 -3.04 17.75 14.83
C SER A 75 -2.98 19.26 14.56
N THR A 76 -2.91 19.64 13.29
CA THR A 76 -3.00 21.03 12.83
C THR A 76 -4.32 21.66 13.26
N ALA A 77 -5.45 20.97 13.03
CA ALA A 77 -6.77 21.45 13.43
C ALA A 77 -6.92 21.60 14.96
N LYS A 78 -6.18 20.82 15.75
CA LYS A 78 -6.14 20.91 17.22
C LYS A 78 -5.22 22.01 17.76
N GLY A 79 -4.53 22.77 16.90
CA GLY A 79 -3.58 23.81 17.31
C GLY A 79 -2.27 23.26 17.88
N GLN A 80 -1.97 21.98 17.69
CA GLN A 80 -0.72 21.37 18.11
C GLN A 80 0.32 21.53 16.98
N SER A 81 1.13 22.59 17.03
CA SER A 81 2.10 22.93 15.97
C SER A 81 3.39 22.10 16.01
N ASN A 82 3.55 21.18 16.95
CA ASN A 82 4.78 20.39 17.11
C ASN A 82 4.48 18.99 17.65
N LEU A 83 4.10 18.06 16.77
CA LEU A 83 4.43 16.65 17.04
C LEU A 83 5.63 16.28 16.17
N PRO A 84 6.74 15.78 16.75
CA PRO A 84 7.77 15.15 15.95
C PRO A 84 7.10 14.03 15.15
N SER A 85 7.28 14.05 13.83
CA SER A 85 6.74 13.08 12.87
C SER A 85 6.69 11.71 13.53
N PRO A 86 5.51 11.28 14.01
CA PRO A 86 5.47 10.07 14.75
C PRO A 86 5.68 8.99 13.70
N SER A 87 6.70 8.15 13.90
CA SER A 87 6.80 6.85 13.26
C SER A 87 5.61 6.01 13.72
N LEU A 88 4.40 6.39 13.27
CA LEU A 88 3.14 5.73 13.54
C LEU A 88 3.16 4.45 12.73
N THR A 89 3.70 3.42 13.36
CA THR A 89 3.63 2.05 12.87
C THR A 89 2.29 1.50 13.32
N ILE A 90 1.21 1.86 12.62
CA ILE A 90 -0.16 1.52 13.03
C ILE A 90 -0.50 0.08 12.62
N PHE A 91 -0.02 -0.36 11.45
CA PHE A 91 -0.13 -1.74 11.03
C PHE A 91 1.21 -2.46 11.23
N THR A 92 1.30 -3.37 12.20
CA THR A 92 2.40 -4.31 12.31
C THR A 92 2.09 -5.54 11.48
N THR A 93 2.95 -5.91 10.52
CA THR A 93 2.87 -7.22 9.89
C THR A 93 3.31 -8.26 10.92
N GLU A 94 2.37 -8.92 11.58
CA GLU A 94 2.65 -10.12 12.37
C GLU A 94 2.91 -11.30 11.42
N SER A 95 4.04 -11.27 10.74
CA SER A 95 4.58 -12.43 10.02
C SER A 95 6.04 -12.60 10.42
N GLY A 96 6.23 -13.22 11.59
CA GLY A 96 7.43 -13.98 11.94
C GLY A 96 8.76 -13.23 12.04
N ALA A 97 8.99 -12.54 13.16
CA ALA A 97 10.34 -12.35 13.70
C ALA A 97 10.30 -12.43 15.22
N LYS A 98 10.63 -13.62 15.75
CA LYS A 98 10.97 -13.80 17.18
C LYS A 98 12.03 -12.75 17.54
N LYS A 99 11.73 -11.88 18.50
CA LYS A 99 12.75 -11.02 19.12
C LYS A 99 13.78 -11.94 19.77
N ARG A 100 15.00 -12.01 19.22
CA ARG A 100 16.13 -12.56 19.97
C ARG A 100 16.45 -11.54 21.06
N ALA A 101 16.18 -11.91 22.31
CA ALA A 101 16.70 -11.19 23.47
C ALA A 101 18.22 -11.22 23.37
N ALA A 102 18.83 -10.05 23.15
CA ALA A 102 20.27 -9.90 23.31
C ALA A 102 20.56 -10.00 24.81
N GLY A 103 21.06 -11.17 25.21
CA GLY A 103 21.58 -11.40 26.55
C GLY A 103 22.68 -10.41 26.86
N ARG A 104 22.54 -9.74 28.00
CA ARG A 104 23.58 -8.98 28.67
C ARG A 104 24.69 -9.96 29.05
N LEU A 105 25.81 -9.97 28.33
CA LEU A 105 27.02 -10.62 28.81
C LEU A 105 27.57 -9.82 29.99
N ARG A 106 27.89 -10.56 31.05
CA ARG A 106 28.63 -10.10 32.23
C ARG A 106 30.09 -9.85 31.89
#